data_AF-A0A1C6RPW6-F1
#
_entry.id   AF-A0A1C6RPW6-F1
#
_cell.length_a   1.000
_cell.length_b   1.000
_cell.length_c   1.000
_cell.angle_alpha   90.00
_cell.angle_beta   90.00
_cell.angle_gamma   90.00
#
_symmetry.space_group_name_H-M   'P 1'
#
loop_
_entity.id
_entity.type
_entity.pdbx_description
1 polymer ?
#
loop_
_entity_poly.entity_id
_entity_poly.type
_entity_poly.pdbx_seq_one_letter_code
_entity_poly.pdbx_strand_id
1 'polypeptide(L)'
;MSNLPNSVHPPWCPQGPACAGPNDLHLSRLIGTAVRGDEVIQARIGLWRMDVGPTPPSGLLLELSAGCDVERWPIDLAQSRSLAHLSRRLVRQLGPGSVRAA
;
A
#
# COMPACT_ATOMS: atom_id res chain seq x y z
N MET A 1 -24.62 -11.04 -21.46
CA MET A 1 -23.28 -10.87 -22.06
C MET A 1 -22.67 -9.62 -21.46
N SER A 2 -21.77 -9.78 -20.48
CA SER A 2 -21.21 -8.65 -19.73
C SER A 2 -20.08 -8.02 -20.54
N ASN A 3 -20.37 -6.88 -21.16
CA ASN A 3 -19.41 -6.05 -21.90
C ASN A 3 -18.58 -5.20 -20.94
N LEU A 4 -17.58 -5.77 -20.27
CA LEU A 4 -16.53 -4.97 -19.65
C LEU A 4 -15.16 -5.51 -20.08
N PRO A 5 -14.39 -4.71 -20.85
CA PRO A 5 -13.03 -5.08 -21.23
C PRO A 5 -12.17 -5.09 -19.96
N ASN A 6 -11.38 -6.16 -19.80
CA ASN A 6 -10.35 -6.39 -18.79
C ASN A 6 -10.13 -5.22 -17.83
N SER A 7 -10.55 -5.41 -16.58
CA SER A 7 -9.94 -4.72 -15.44
C SER A 7 -8.42 -4.76 -15.65
N VAL A 8 -7.84 -3.60 -15.95
CA VAL A 8 -6.39 -3.51 -16.16
C VAL A 8 -5.76 -3.70 -14.79
N HIS A 9 -5.44 -4.95 -14.51
CA HIS A 9 -4.76 -5.36 -13.31
C HIS A 9 -3.54 -4.46 -13.10
N PRO A 10 -3.42 -3.77 -11.95
CA PRO A 10 -2.33 -2.84 -11.75
C PRO A 10 -0.97 -3.55 -11.90
N PRO A 11 0.03 -2.95 -12.57
CA PRO A 11 1.31 -3.61 -12.80
C PRO A 11 2.12 -3.83 -11.52
N TRP A 12 1.77 -3.12 -10.44
CA TRP A 12 2.36 -3.26 -9.11
C TRP A 12 1.64 -4.31 -8.23
N CYS A 13 0.46 -4.78 -8.65
CA CYS A 13 -0.27 -5.80 -7.92
C CYS A 13 0.32 -7.19 -8.25
N PRO A 14 0.53 -8.09 -7.28
CA PRO A 14 0.96 -9.46 -7.52
C PRO A 14 -0.06 -10.20 -8.38
N GLN A 15 0.38 -11.25 -9.07
CA GLN A 15 -0.51 -12.10 -9.87
C GLN A 15 -0.95 -13.35 -9.10
N GLY A 16 -2.02 -13.99 -9.56
CA GLY A 16 -2.49 -15.27 -9.03
C GLY A 16 -3.12 -15.15 -7.63
N PRO A 17 -2.98 -16.14 -6.74
CA PRO A 17 -3.61 -16.11 -5.41
C PRO A 17 -3.18 -14.94 -4.51
N ALA A 18 -2.11 -14.23 -4.86
CA ALA A 18 -1.62 -13.04 -4.15
C ALA A 18 -2.21 -11.71 -4.68
N CYS A 19 -3.04 -11.76 -5.74
CA CYS A 19 -3.60 -10.62 -6.46
C CYS A 19 -4.76 -9.91 -5.75
N ALA A 20 -5.56 -10.65 -4.99
CA ALA A 20 -6.81 -10.14 -4.42
C ALA A 20 -6.74 -10.22 -2.90
N GLY A 21 -6.76 -9.07 -2.25
CA GLY A 21 -7.31 -8.97 -0.91
C GLY A 21 -8.82 -9.26 -0.94
N PRO A 22 -9.44 -9.55 0.21
CA PRO A 22 -10.90 -9.68 0.28
C PRO A 22 -11.60 -8.41 -0.29
N ASN A 23 -12.77 -8.58 -0.90
CA ASN A 23 -13.67 -7.51 -1.38
C ASN A 23 -13.14 -6.65 -2.54
N ASP A 24 -12.75 -7.27 -3.66
CA ASP A 24 -12.34 -6.57 -4.90
C ASP A 24 -11.18 -5.58 -4.70
N LEU A 25 -10.29 -5.90 -3.75
CA LEU A 25 -9.14 -5.09 -3.36
C LEU A 25 -7.86 -5.65 -3.97
N HIS A 26 -7.19 -4.85 -4.79
CA HIS A 26 -5.83 -5.12 -5.28
C HIS A 26 -4.81 -4.53 -4.32
N LEU A 27 -3.87 -5.36 -3.86
CA LEU A 27 -2.80 -4.95 -2.94
C LEU A 27 -1.43 -5.16 -3.59
N SER A 28 -0.47 -4.26 -3.37
CA SER A 28 0.94 -4.56 -3.67
C SER A 28 1.53 -5.43 -2.57
N ARG A 29 2.72 -5.98 -2.83
CA ARG A 29 3.57 -6.48 -1.75
C ARG A 29 3.85 -5.33 -0.76
N LEU A 30 3.75 -5.61 0.54
CA LEU A 30 4.13 -4.68 1.60
C LEU A 30 5.65 -4.59 1.71
N ILE A 31 6.15 -3.36 1.86
CA ILE A 31 7.56 -3.02 2.05
C ILE A 31 7.75 -2.59 3.50
N GLY A 32 8.66 -3.25 4.23
CA GLY A 32 9.04 -2.87 5.59
C GLY A 32 9.81 -1.55 5.62
N THR A 33 9.55 -0.74 6.64
CA THR A 33 10.24 0.54 6.88
C THR A 33 11.26 0.46 8.01
N ALA A 34 11.34 -0.69 8.70
CA ALA A 34 12.33 -0.99 9.72
C ALA A 34 13.74 -0.71 9.18
N VAL A 35 14.43 0.21 9.84
CA VAL A 35 15.80 0.61 9.51
C VAL A 35 16.79 -0.26 10.28
N ARG A 36 16.44 -0.64 11.51
CA ARG A 36 17.30 -1.38 12.45
C ARG A 36 16.79 -2.79 12.74
N GLY A 37 15.49 -3.04 12.56
CA GLY A 37 14.85 -4.34 12.77
C GLY A 37 14.46 -4.61 14.22
N ASP A 38 14.81 -3.72 15.14
CA ASP A 38 14.46 -3.76 16.57
C ASP A 38 13.39 -2.71 16.93
N GLU A 39 12.76 -2.07 15.95
CA GLU A 39 11.71 -1.10 16.21
C GLU A 39 10.50 -1.78 16.89
N VAL A 40 10.06 -1.18 18.00
CA VAL A 40 8.89 -1.64 18.78
C VAL A 40 7.62 -1.61 17.92
N ILE A 41 7.53 -0.63 17.03
CA ILE A 41 6.49 -0.51 16.01
C ILE A 41 7.13 -0.84 14.67
N GLN A 42 6.61 -1.88 14.04
CA GLN A 42 6.96 -2.27 12.69
C GLN A 42 5.94 -1.63 11.75
N ALA A 43 6.39 -0.67 10.95
CA ALA A 43 5.58 -0.07 9.90
C ALA A 43 5.90 -0.70 8.54
N ARG A 44 4.85 -1.01 7.79
CA ARG A 44 4.91 -1.54 6.43
C ARG A 44 4.03 -0.71 5.51
N ILE A 45 4.46 -0.52 4.27
CA ILE A 45 3.75 0.29 3.29
C ILE A 45 3.61 -0.42 1.95
N GLY A 46 2.45 -0.26 1.30
CA GLY A 46 2.19 -0.75 -0.05
C GLY A 46 1.19 0.14 -0.79
N LEU A 47 0.76 -0.33 -1.96
CA LEU A 47 -0.30 0.27 -2.77
C LEU A 47 -1.58 -0.55 -2.62
N TRP A 48 -2.72 0.14 -2.71
CA TRP A 48 -4.02 -0.51 -2.84
C TRP A 48 -4.84 0.13 -3.96
N ARG A 49 -5.78 -0.63 -4.51
CA ARG A 49 -6.84 -0.16 -5.42
C ARG A 49 -8.11 -0.98 -5.19
N MET A 50 -9.26 -0.34 -5.08
CA MET A 50 -10.55 -1.06 -5.14
C MET A 50 -11.05 -1.06 -6.58
N ASP A 51 -11.47 -2.21 -7.09
CA ASP A 51 -12.03 -2.34 -8.45
C ASP A 51 -13.53 -1.97 -8.48
N VAL A 52 -13.84 -0.74 -8.03
CA VAL A 52 -15.21 -0.21 -7.93
C VAL A 52 -15.42 0.93 -8.93
N GLY A 53 -16.08 0.61 -10.04
CA GLY A 53 -16.51 1.60 -11.03
C GLY A 53 -15.44 2.07 -12.01
N PRO A 54 -15.74 3.11 -12.82
CA PRO A 54 -14.93 3.49 -13.98
C PRO A 54 -13.60 4.19 -13.62
N THR A 55 -13.52 4.78 -12.43
CA THR A 55 -12.30 5.41 -11.90
C THR A 55 -11.95 4.73 -10.57
N PRO A 56 -11.18 3.63 -10.60
CA PRO A 56 -10.86 2.86 -9.41
C PRO A 56 -10.09 3.72 -8.39
N PRO A 57 -10.61 3.90 -7.15
CA PRO A 57 -9.85 4.59 -6.12
C PRO A 57 -8.61 3.78 -5.75
N SER A 58 -7.50 4.48 -5.55
CA SER A 58 -6.20 3.88 -5.25
C SER A 58 -5.41 4.74 -4.27
N GLY A 59 -4.53 4.13 -3.49
CA GLY A 59 -3.75 4.86 -2.50
C GLY A 59 -2.62 4.06 -1.87
N LEU A 60 -2.10 4.59 -0.77
CA LEU A 60 -1.12 3.92 0.08
C LEU A 60 -1.84 3.12 1.16
N LEU A 61 -1.37 1.91 1.40
CA LEU A 61 -1.75 1.09 2.54
C LEU A 61 -0.61 1.17 3.57
N LEU A 62 -0.95 1.57 4.79
CA LEU A 62 -0.05 1.61 5.94
C LEU A 62 -0.48 0.51 6.91
N GLU A 63 0.39 -0.46 7.15
CA GLU A 63 0.20 -1.48 8.17
C GLU A 63 1.15 -1.22 9.33
N LEU A 64 0.58 -1.07 10.53
CA LEU A 64 1.31 -0.88 11.77
C LEU A 64 1.10 -2.11 12.64
N SER A 65 2.20 -2.72 13.07
CA SER A 65 2.18 -3.80 14.05
C SER A 65 3.09 -3.41 15.22
N ALA A 66 2.59 -3.53 16.44
CA ALA A 66 3.35 -3.30 17.66
C ALA A 66 3.56 -4.62 18.40
N GLY A 67 4.72 -4.76 19.05
CA GLY A 67 4.94 -5.82 20.04
C GLY A 67 4.12 -5.59 21.32
N CYS A 68 4.27 -6.48 22.29
CA CYS A 68 3.61 -6.41 23.60
C CYS A 68 4.03 -5.18 24.45
N ASP A 69 5.17 -4.54 24.12
CA ASP A 69 5.67 -3.35 24.83
C ASP A 69 5.12 -2.06 24.20
N VAL A 70 3.80 -1.92 24.22
CA VAL A 70 3.05 -0.80 23.60
C VAL A 70 3.33 0.56 24.27
N GLU A 71 4.06 0.61 25.39
CA GLU A 71 4.41 1.86 26.09
C GLU A 71 5.63 2.59 25.49
N ARG A 72 6.35 1.98 24.55
CA ARG A 72 7.47 2.61 23.83
C ARG A 72 7.03 3.16 22.48
N TRP A 73 6.33 4.30 22.49
CA TRP A 73 6.08 5.11 21.28
C TRP A 73 7.04 6.31 21.25
N PRO A 74 7.52 6.76 20.07
CA PRO A 74 6.87 6.67 18.75
C PRO A 74 7.69 6.01 17.62
N ILE A 75 7.09 5.93 16.42
CA ILE A 75 7.83 5.80 15.14
C ILE A 75 8.96 6.82 15.17
N ASP A 76 10.20 6.35 15.21
CA ASP A 76 11.33 7.24 15.34
C ASP A 76 11.59 8.04 14.04
N LEU A 77 12.52 8.99 14.11
CA LEU A 77 12.86 9.84 12.98
C LEU A 77 13.41 9.06 11.77
N ALA A 78 14.15 7.97 12.00
CA ALA A 78 14.74 7.17 10.93
C ALA A 78 13.64 6.39 10.19
N GLN A 79 12.74 5.74 10.94
CA GLN A 79 11.59 5.05 10.38
C GLN A 79 10.63 6.02 9.69
N SER A 80 10.43 7.22 10.24
CA SER A 80 9.64 8.30 9.62
C SER A 80 10.22 8.76 8.28
N ARG A 81 11.55 8.92 8.20
CA ARG A 81 12.25 9.28 6.94
C ARG A 81 12.15 8.17 5.90
N SER A 82 12.35 6.91 6.33
CA SER A 82 12.18 5.73 5.49
C SER A 82 10.76 5.67 4.91
N LEU A 83 9.76 5.88 5.77
CA LEU A 83 8.36 5.92 5.37
C LEU A 83 8.08 7.04 4.36
N ALA A 84 8.53 8.27 4.62
CA ALA A 84 8.35 9.38 3.69
C ALA A 84 8.98 9.13 2.31
N HIS A 85 10.18 8.54 2.29
CA HIS A 85 10.87 8.19 1.06
C HIS A 85 10.10 7.12 0.26
N LEU A 86 9.66 6.05 0.94
CA LEU A 86 8.90 4.97 0.33
C LEU A 86 7.53 5.43 -0.16
N SER A 87 6.80 6.23 0.63
CA SER A 87 5.54 6.85 0.23
C SER A 87 5.68 7.65 -1.07
N ARG A 88 6.69 8.52 -1.16
CA ARG A 88 6.94 9.30 -2.38
C ARG A 88 7.22 8.40 -3.59
N ARG A 89 8.00 7.34 -3.40
CA ARG A 89 8.32 6.37 -4.46
C ARG A 89 7.07 5.63 -4.93
N LEU A 90 6.22 5.17 -4.01
CA LEU A 90 5.00 4.42 -4.31
C LEU A 90 3.92 5.31 -4.94
N VAL A 91 3.71 6.53 -4.45
CA VAL A 91 2.76 7.48 -5.05
C VAL A 91 3.08 7.78 -6.51
N ARG A 92 4.37 7.85 -6.87
CA ARG A 92 4.79 8.01 -8.28
C ARG A 92 4.36 6.85 -9.18
N GLN A 93 4.21 5.65 -8.62
CA GLN A 93 3.75 4.46 -9.36
C GLN A 93 2.24 4.44 -9.59
N LEU A 94 1.46 5.24 -8.84
CA LEU A 94 0.03 5.40 -9.08
C LEU A 94 -0.26 6.21 -10.35
N GLY A 95 0.69 7.03 -10.82
CA GLY A 95 0.58 7.79 -12.06
C GLY A 95 -0.50 8.89 -12.08
N PRO A 96 -0.47 9.81 -13.05
CA PRO A 96 -1.39 10.95 -13.12
C PRO A 96 -2.84 10.58 -13.47
N GLY A 97 -3.12 9.33 -13.85
CA GLY A 97 -4.48 8.84 -14.16
C GLY A 97 -5.26 8.29 -12.96
N SER A 98 -4.62 8.08 -11.81
CA SER A 98 -5.24 7.45 -10.63
C SER A 98 -5.52 8.46 -9.49
N VAL A 99 -5.14 9.73 -9.68
CA VAL A 99 -5.23 10.83 -8.68
C VAL A 99 -6.24 11.92 -9.09
N ARG A 100 -6.79 11.88 -10.31
CA ARG A 100 -7.85 12.81 -10.75
C ARG A 100 -9.24 12.24 -10.55
N ALA A 101 -9.70 12.28 -9.30
CA ALA A 101 -11.10 12.46 -8.91
C ALA A 101 -11.13 12.57 -7.37
N ALA A 102 -10.90 13.79 -6.89
CA ALA A 102 -11.38 14.25 -5.59
C ALA A 102 -12.44 15.34 -5.88
#